data_AF-A0A061F0C3-F1
#
_entry.id   AF-A0A061F0C3-F1
#
_cell.length_a   1.000
_cell.length_b   1.000
_cell.length_c   1.000
_cell.angle_alpha   90.00
_cell.angle_beta   90.00
_cell.angle_gamma   90.00
#
_symmetry.space_group_name_H-M   'P 1'
#
loop_
_entity.id
_entity.type
_entity.pdbx_description
1 polymer ?
#
loop_
_entity_poly.entity_id
_entity_poly.type
_entity_poly.pdbx_seq_one_letter_code
_entity_poly.pdbx_strand_id
1 'polypeptide(L)'
;MKGVELFLVASAFLAFAWSLASASDPDPLQDFCVAINDTKDGVFVNGKFCQDPKLAKAEDFFYSGLNIPRNTSNPVGSTVTQVNVAQILGLNTLGISLARIDYAPYGGLNPPHTHPRASEILVVLEGTLYVGFVTSNPENRLITKVLYPGDVFVFPVGLIHFQLNIGKTNAVAFAGLSSQNPGVITIAKAVFGSNPPINPDVLTKAFQLDKNIVTSLQSRLQPINRHAFKRFTHPKQENLEDLNLVTCQATMKGVYFLASFLFLALASSFASASDPSPLQDFCVALNDTKNAVFVNGKFCKDPMLAKAEDFFFSGLNVPGNTSNQLGSKVTPVNVEQIPGLNTLGVSLARVDFAPYGGLNPPHTHPRATEILVVLEGTLYVGFVTSNPDNRLITKVLYPGDVFVFPVGLIHFQLNIGKTNAVAFAAFGSQNPGVITIAKAVFGSNPPINPDVLTKAFQLDKNVVKYLQSQFWWDNN
;
A
#
# COMPACT_ATOMS: atom_id res chain seq x y z
N MET A 1 -18.08 -33.26 -46.66
CA MET A 1 -18.72 -32.95 -45.35
C MET A 1 -18.01 -33.62 -44.18
N LYS A 2 -17.67 -34.92 -44.24
CA LYS A 2 -17.01 -35.64 -43.12
C LYS A 2 -15.65 -35.08 -42.62
N GLY A 3 -14.84 -34.47 -43.48
CA GLY A 3 -13.54 -33.89 -43.06
C GLY A 3 -13.65 -32.57 -42.29
N VAL A 4 -14.78 -31.86 -42.42
CA VAL A 4 -14.99 -30.53 -41.81
C VAL A 4 -15.52 -30.67 -40.38
N GLU A 5 -16.37 -31.66 -40.14
CA GLU A 5 -16.83 -32.00 -38.78
C GLU A 5 -15.67 -32.42 -37.88
N LEU A 6 -14.74 -33.23 -38.39
CA LEU A 6 -13.57 -33.66 -37.62
C LEU A 6 -12.67 -32.47 -37.24
N PHE A 7 -12.51 -31.50 -38.13
CA PHE A 7 -11.71 -30.30 -37.89
C PHE A 7 -12.39 -29.35 -36.88
N LEU A 8 -13.71 -29.20 -36.94
CA LEU A 8 -14.46 -28.41 -35.95
C LEU A 8 -14.46 -29.05 -34.56
N VAL A 9 -14.61 -30.37 -34.48
CA VAL A 9 -14.55 -31.12 -33.23
C VAL A 9 -13.14 -31.07 -32.64
N ALA A 10 -12.09 -31.26 -33.45
CA ALA A 10 -10.70 -31.14 -33.00
C ALA A 10 -10.37 -29.72 -32.51
N SER A 11 -10.85 -28.67 -33.21
CA SER A 11 -10.72 -27.27 -32.79
C SER A 11 -11.44 -26.99 -31.46
N ALA A 12 -12.64 -27.55 -31.26
CA ALA A 12 -13.42 -27.40 -30.04
C ALA A 12 -12.75 -28.10 -28.83
N PHE A 13 -12.16 -29.28 -29.05
CA PHE A 13 -11.37 -29.97 -28.01
C PHE A 13 -10.06 -29.24 -27.68
N LEU A 14 -9.37 -28.63 -28.66
CA LEU A 14 -8.20 -27.79 -28.40
C LEU A 14 -8.54 -26.53 -27.60
N ALA A 15 -9.68 -25.90 -27.88
CA ALA A 15 -10.15 -24.71 -27.17
C ALA A 15 -10.54 -25.00 -25.71
N PHE A 16 -11.11 -26.18 -25.42
CA PHE A 16 -11.44 -26.58 -24.05
C PHE A 16 -10.21 -27.01 -23.22
N ALA A 17 -9.20 -27.61 -23.86
CA ALA A 17 -8.01 -28.13 -23.18
C ALA A 17 -7.01 -27.06 -22.69
N TRP A 18 -7.17 -25.79 -23.10
CA TRP A 18 -6.22 -24.71 -22.79
C TRP A 18 -6.73 -23.64 -21.81
N SER A 19 -7.87 -23.83 -21.17
CA SER A 19 -8.39 -22.88 -20.17
C SER A 19 -7.77 -23.00 -18.78
N LEU A 20 -6.49 -23.40 -18.67
CA LEU A 20 -5.69 -23.14 -17.48
C LEU A 20 -5.22 -21.68 -17.55
N ALA A 21 -6.14 -20.75 -17.31
CA ALA A 21 -5.79 -19.35 -17.13
C ALA A 21 -5.12 -19.17 -15.76
N SER A 22 -3.82 -19.46 -15.68
CA SER A 22 -2.97 -18.89 -14.65
C SER A 22 -2.65 -17.48 -15.10
N ALA A 23 -3.44 -16.51 -14.66
CA ALA A 23 -3.04 -15.12 -14.84
C ALA A 23 -2.33 -14.66 -13.56
N SER A 24 -1.17 -14.06 -13.78
CA SER A 24 -0.41 -13.29 -12.82
C SER A 24 -0.52 -11.83 -13.23
N ASP A 25 -0.38 -10.92 -12.27
CA ASP A 25 -0.18 -9.52 -12.63
C ASP A 25 1.04 -9.44 -13.57
N PRO A 26 0.94 -8.71 -14.70
CA PRO A 26 2.09 -8.54 -15.58
C PRO A 26 3.20 -7.81 -14.82
N ASP A 27 4.43 -8.29 -14.97
CA ASP A 27 5.59 -7.64 -14.36
C ASP A 27 5.68 -6.17 -14.80
N PRO A 28 6.00 -5.23 -13.89
CA PRO A 28 6.20 -3.84 -14.24
C PRO A 28 7.28 -3.68 -15.32
N LEU A 29 6.95 -2.95 -16.40
CA LEU A 29 7.91 -2.65 -17.47
C LEU A 29 8.92 -1.55 -17.10
N GLN A 30 8.71 -0.88 -15.96
CA GLN A 30 9.52 0.23 -15.47
C GLN A 30 9.59 0.20 -13.94
N ASP A 31 10.68 0.74 -13.38
CA ASP A 31 10.92 0.77 -11.94
C ASP A 31 9.82 1.50 -11.15
N PHE A 32 9.27 2.56 -11.74
CA PHE A 32 8.23 3.41 -11.14
C PHE A 32 7.48 4.17 -12.24
N CYS A 33 6.28 4.66 -11.90
CA CYS A 33 5.54 5.60 -12.73
C CYS A 33 5.40 6.92 -11.97
N VAL A 34 6.03 8.00 -12.44
CA VAL A 34 5.71 9.33 -11.91
C VAL A 34 4.48 9.86 -12.65
N ALA A 35 3.42 10.11 -11.90
CA ALA A 35 2.16 10.58 -12.45
C ALA A 35 2.25 12.01 -13.03
N ILE A 36 1.73 12.21 -14.23
CA ILE A 36 1.57 13.52 -14.88
C ILE A 36 0.12 13.76 -15.31
N ASN A 37 -0.24 15.04 -15.46
CA ASN A 37 -1.55 15.45 -15.94
C ASN A 37 -1.59 15.63 -17.47
N ASP A 38 -0.44 15.77 -18.14
CA ASP A 38 -0.36 15.94 -19.59
C ASP A 38 -0.46 14.57 -20.28
N THR A 39 -1.37 14.47 -21.24
CA THR A 39 -1.67 13.22 -21.96
C THR A 39 -0.85 13.08 -23.24
N LYS A 40 -0.09 14.10 -23.66
CA LYS A 40 0.62 14.10 -24.94
C LYS A 40 1.85 13.20 -24.97
N ASP A 41 2.51 13.04 -23.82
CA ASP A 41 3.81 12.37 -23.72
C ASP A 41 3.84 11.20 -22.71
N GLY A 42 2.67 10.75 -22.24
CA GLY A 42 2.58 9.76 -21.16
C GLY A 42 1.88 8.45 -21.53
N VAL A 43 2.26 7.36 -20.86
CA VAL A 43 1.57 6.06 -20.92
C VAL A 43 0.52 5.99 -19.82
N PHE A 44 -0.72 5.60 -20.13
CA PHE A 44 -1.79 5.48 -19.14
C PHE A 44 -1.61 4.20 -18.31
N VAL A 45 -1.25 4.33 -17.03
CA VAL A 45 -1.05 3.23 -16.08
C VAL A 45 -1.74 3.56 -14.76
N ASN A 46 -2.60 2.65 -14.31
CA ASN A 46 -3.33 2.75 -13.04
C ASN A 46 -4.10 4.07 -12.86
N GLY A 47 -4.83 4.48 -13.90
CA GLY A 47 -5.67 5.68 -13.87
C GLY A 47 -4.93 7.01 -14.06
N LYS A 48 -3.60 7.01 -14.27
CA LYS A 48 -2.80 8.22 -14.50
C LYS A 48 -1.82 8.03 -15.68
N PHE A 49 -1.37 9.12 -16.27
CA PHE A 49 -0.30 9.09 -17.28
C PHE A 49 1.07 9.08 -16.58
N CYS A 50 2.01 8.29 -17.09
CA CYS A 50 3.39 8.22 -16.59
C CYS A 50 4.31 9.08 -17.46
N GLN A 51 5.13 9.93 -16.85
CA GLN A 51 6.27 10.54 -17.56
C GLN A 51 7.37 9.50 -17.84
N ASP A 52 8.22 9.81 -18.80
CA ASP A 52 9.48 9.07 -19.04
C ASP A 52 10.30 8.98 -17.73
N PRO A 53 10.66 7.77 -17.26
CA PRO A 53 11.49 7.58 -16.06
C PRO A 53 12.81 8.34 -16.08
N LYS A 54 13.35 8.69 -17.26
CA LYS A 54 14.56 9.51 -17.41
C LYS A 54 14.39 10.94 -16.92
N LEU A 55 13.17 11.45 -16.94
CA LEU A 55 12.84 12.81 -16.47
C LEU A 55 12.57 12.86 -14.96
N ALA A 56 12.44 11.71 -14.30
CA ALA A 56 12.11 11.66 -12.89
C ALA A 56 13.21 12.28 -12.02
N LYS A 57 12.81 13.11 -11.06
CA LYS A 57 13.71 13.84 -10.14
C LYS A 57 13.32 13.57 -8.69
N ALA A 58 14.19 13.95 -7.77
CA ALA A 58 13.97 13.71 -6.34
C ALA A 58 12.66 14.32 -5.82
N GLU A 59 12.26 15.47 -6.38
CA GLU A 59 11.02 16.17 -6.05
C GLU A 59 9.76 15.34 -6.36
N ASP A 60 9.83 14.41 -7.31
CA ASP A 60 8.70 13.56 -7.67
C ASP A 60 8.40 12.51 -6.58
N PHE A 61 9.36 12.22 -5.71
CA PHE A 61 9.31 11.23 -4.63
C PHE A 61 9.29 11.87 -3.23
N PHE A 62 9.11 13.18 -3.14
CA PHE A 62 9.31 13.96 -1.93
C PHE A 62 8.07 14.72 -1.50
N TYR A 63 7.86 14.82 -0.20
CA TYR A 63 6.90 15.73 0.43
C TYR A 63 7.50 16.34 1.69
N SER A 64 7.10 17.56 2.04
CA SER A 64 7.54 18.24 3.26
C SER A 64 6.35 18.75 4.07
N GLY A 65 6.53 18.82 5.39
CA GLY A 65 5.59 19.45 6.30
C GLY A 65 4.77 18.50 7.16
N LEU A 66 5.11 17.20 7.23
CA LEU A 66 4.49 16.28 8.20
C LEU A 66 4.93 16.54 9.65
N ASN A 67 5.91 17.39 9.90
CA ASN A 67 6.24 17.86 11.25
C ASN A 67 5.27 18.93 11.76
N ILE A 68 4.52 19.59 10.88
CA ILE A 68 3.64 20.70 11.22
C ILE A 68 2.32 20.17 11.79
N PRO A 69 2.00 20.44 13.07
CA PRO A 69 0.71 20.06 13.64
C PRO A 69 -0.44 20.76 12.90
N ARG A 70 -1.53 20.03 12.66
CA ARG A 70 -2.74 20.62 12.07
C ARG A 70 -3.75 21.08 13.12
N ASN A 71 -4.57 22.04 12.72
CA ASN A 71 -5.61 22.60 13.58
C ASN A 71 -6.71 21.58 13.86
N THR A 72 -6.83 21.18 15.11
CA THR A 72 -7.87 20.24 15.59
C THR A 72 -9.12 20.94 16.13
N SER A 73 -9.24 22.26 15.98
CA SER A 73 -10.41 23.06 16.36
C SER A 73 -11.57 22.86 15.37
N ASN A 74 -12.10 21.65 15.33
CA ASN A 74 -13.24 21.24 14.52
C ASN A 74 -14.13 20.28 15.31
N PRO A 75 -15.37 19.98 14.86
CA PRO A 75 -16.34 19.22 15.66
C PRO A 75 -15.89 17.83 16.11
N VAL A 76 -14.96 17.19 15.38
CA VAL A 76 -14.45 15.87 15.74
C VAL A 76 -13.12 15.95 16.51
N GLY A 77 -12.51 17.14 16.62
CA GLY A 77 -11.29 17.30 17.39
C GLY A 77 -10.06 16.61 16.80
N SER A 78 -10.03 16.32 15.50
CA SER A 78 -8.89 15.66 14.85
C SER A 78 -8.65 16.17 13.44
N THR A 79 -7.45 15.97 12.90
CA THR A 79 -7.14 16.27 11.49
C THR A 79 -6.15 15.26 10.94
N VAL A 80 -6.48 14.73 9.76
CA VAL A 80 -5.64 13.79 9.01
C VAL A 80 -4.94 14.54 7.87
N THR A 81 -3.61 14.51 7.85
CA THR A 81 -2.78 14.98 6.73
C THR A 81 -2.29 13.77 5.94
N GLN A 82 -2.90 13.50 4.80
CA GLN A 82 -2.50 12.39 3.93
C GLN A 82 -1.34 12.78 3.01
N VAL A 83 -0.43 11.83 2.79
CA VAL A 83 0.66 11.87 1.82
C VAL A 83 0.50 10.65 0.92
N ASN A 84 -0.29 10.83 -0.13
CA ASN A 84 -0.65 9.80 -1.09
C ASN A 84 -0.23 10.23 -2.52
N VAL A 85 -0.69 9.52 -3.55
CA VAL A 85 -0.34 9.81 -4.95
C VAL A 85 -0.78 11.19 -5.47
N ALA A 86 -1.58 11.93 -4.71
CA ALA A 86 -1.93 13.32 -4.98
C ALA A 86 -0.87 14.32 -4.48
N GLN A 87 -0.11 13.95 -3.43
CA GLN A 87 0.97 14.77 -2.87
C GLN A 87 2.34 14.38 -3.42
N ILE A 88 2.60 13.09 -3.60
CA ILE A 88 3.84 12.56 -4.17
C ILE A 88 3.50 11.81 -5.45
N LEU A 89 3.79 12.41 -6.60
CA LEU A 89 3.39 11.86 -7.90
C LEU A 89 4.12 10.54 -8.22
N GLY A 90 5.33 10.35 -7.71
CA GLY A 90 6.11 9.12 -7.81
C GLY A 90 5.55 7.94 -7.03
N LEU A 91 4.54 8.13 -6.17
CA LEU A 91 3.83 7.01 -5.53
C LEU A 91 2.91 6.25 -6.48
N ASN A 92 2.71 6.71 -7.72
CA ASN A 92 1.88 5.95 -8.64
C ASN A 92 2.52 4.58 -8.91
N THR A 93 1.69 3.54 -8.90
CA THR A 93 2.04 2.11 -8.97
C THR A 93 2.87 1.56 -7.81
N LEU A 94 3.15 2.34 -6.75
CA LEU A 94 4.04 1.90 -5.66
C LEU A 94 3.33 1.30 -4.43
N GLY A 95 2.00 1.25 -4.40
CA GLY A 95 1.24 0.43 -3.45
C GLY A 95 1.29 0.87 -1.99
N ILE A 96 1.73 2.09 -1.68
CA ILE A 96 1.87 2.57 -0.30
C ILE A 96 1.53 4.06 -0.17
N SER A 97 1.03 4.48 0.98
CA SER A 97 0.92 5.89 1.37
C SER A 97 1.15 6.08 2.87
N LEU A 98 1.26 7.33 3.30
CA LEU A 98 1.49 7.72 4.69
C LEU A 98 0.46 8.77 5.11
N ALA A 99 0.14 8.84 6.40
CA ALA A 99 -0.64 9.93 6.97
C ALA A 99 -0.12 10.35 8.34
N ARG A 100 -0.23 11.64 8.64
CA ARG A 100 -0.18 12.18 10.01
C ARG A 100 -1.59 12.41 10.51
N ILE A 101 -1.82 12.09 11.78
CA ILE A 101 -3.08 12.40 12.45
C ILE A 101 -2.79 13.17 13.73
N ASP A 102 -3.38 14.36 13.84
CA ASP A 102 -3.33 15.21 15.03
C ASP A 102 -4.69 15.14 15.75
N TYR A 103 -4.66 14.97 17.07
CA TYR A 103 -5.86 14.86 17.91
C TYR A 103 -5.84 15.91 19.03
N ALA A 104 -6.96 16.61 19.20
CA ALA A 104 -7.25 17.47 20.34
C ALA A 104 -7.29 16.65 21.65
N PRO A 105 -7.02 17.26 22.81
CA PRO A 105 -7.12 16.58 24.09
C PRO A 105 -8.60 16.33 24.45
N TYR A 106 -8.85 15.44 25.41
CA TYR A 106 -10.19 15.19 25.95
C TYR A 106 -11.24 14.75 24.92
N GLY A 107 -10.86 13.90 23.97
CA GLY A 107 -11.80 13.27 23.05
C GLY A 107 -11.64 13.63 21.58
N GLY A 108 -10.48 14.12 21.15
CA GLY A 108 -10.18 14.22 19.71
C GLY A 108 -10.36 12.87 19.02
N LEU A 109 -11.27 12.79 18.06
CA LEU A 109 -11.76 11.56 17.45
C LEU A 109 -11.46 11.59 15.96
N ASN A 110 -10.71 10.61 15.46
CA ASN A 110 -10.81 10.20 14.08
C ASN A 110 -12.04 9.26 13.98
N PRO A 111 -13.16 9.72 13.39
CA PRO A 111 -14.45 9.04 13.51
C PRO A 111 -14.42 7.64 12.89
N PRO A 112 -15.42 6.78 13.20
CA PRO A 112 -15.59 5.51 12.51
C PRO A 112 -15.51 5.68 10.99
N HIS A 113 -14.54 5.02 10.38
CA HIS A 113 -14.29 5.04 8.94
C HIS A 113 -13.72 3.71 8.46
N THR A 114 -13.65 3.54 7.15
CA THR A 114 -13.01 2.39 6.52
C THR A 114 -12.19 2.83 5.30
N HIS A 115 -11.16 2.07 4.99
CA HIS A 115 -10.33 2.18 3.80
C HIS A 115 -10.66 1.01 2.87
N PRO A 116 -11.40 1.24 1.76
CA PRO A 116 -11.83 0.16 0.88
C PRO A 116 -10.69 -0.50 0.11
N ARG A 117 -9.49 0.11 0.08
CA ARG A 117 -8.35 -0.37 -0.71
C ARG A 117 -7.06 -0.54 0.07
N ALA A 118 -7.06 -0.32 1.39
CA ALA A 118 -5.84 -0.45 2.18
C ALA A 118 -6.08 -0.95 3.59
N SER A 119 -5.15 -1.76 4.09
CA SER A 119 -4.92 -1.93 5.52
C SER A 119 -4.13 -0.74 6.04
N GLU A 120 -4.24 -0.46 7.33
CA GLU A 120 -3.52 0.62 8.01
C GLU A 120 -2.64 0.06 9.15
N ILE A 121 -1.39 0.50 9.23
CA ILE A 121 -0.52 0.30 10.39
C ILE A 121 -0.21 1.66 11.02
N LEU A 122 -0.60 1.83 12.29
CA LEU A 122 -0.52 3.10 13.00
C LEU A 122 0.49 3.02 14.13
N VAL A 123 1.35 4.02 14.26
CA VAL A 123 2.25 4.23 15.40
C VAL A 123 1.89 5.53 16.13
N VAL A 124 1.79 5.45 17.46
CA VAL A 124 1.56 6.62 18.31
C VAL A 124 2.90 7.29 18.61
N LEU A 125 3.00 8.58 18.32
CA LEU A 125 4.19 9.40 18.64
C LEU A 125 4.03 10.15 19.96
N GLU A 126 2.82 10.66 20.23
CA GLU A 126 2.50 11.45 21.42
C GLU A 126 1.07 11.17 21.89
N GLY A 127 0.82 11.36 23.19
CA GLY A 127 -0.51 11.25 23.80
C GLY A 127 -0.99 9.82 24.05
N THR A 128 -2.30 9.62 24.13
CA THR A 128 -2.89 8.31 24.46
C THR A 128 -4.13 8.07 23.61
N LEU A 129 -4.11 7.03 22.78
CA LEU A 129 -5.20 6.72 21.87
C LEU A 129 -5.93 5.44 22.30
N TYR A 130 -7.24 5.51 22.44
CA TYR A 130 -8.11 4.35 22.41
C TYR A 130 -8.49 4.06 20.96
N VAL A 131 -8.11 2.90 20.46
CA VAL A 131 -8.34 2.50 19.07
C VAL A 131 -9.13 1.21 19.00
N GLY A 132 -9.80 0.98 17.88
CA GLY A 132 -10.39 -0.32 17.61
C GLY A 132 -10.99 -0.45 16.23
N PHE A 133 -11.25 -1.70 15.84
CA PHE A 133 -11.97 -2.07 14.63
C PHE A 133 -13.04 -3.12 14.91
N VAL A 134 -14.03 -3.20 14.02
CA VAL A 134 -15.17 -4.12 14.13
C VAL A 134 -15.10 -5.16 13.01
N THR A 135 -15.20 -6.45 13.37
CA THR A 135 -15.26 -7.55 12.40
C THR A 135 -16.56 -7.55 11.61
N SER A 136 -16.57 -8.24 10.47
CA SER A 136 -17.77 -8.43 9.64
C SER A 136 -18.86 -9.26 10.34
N ASN A 137 -20.03 -9.31 9.71
CA ASN A 137 -21.17 -10.10 10.17
C ASN A 137 -20.87 -11.60 10.07
N PRO A 138 -21.48 -12.44 10.93
CA PRO A 138 -22.50 -12.10 11.92
C PRO A 138 -21.99 -11.57 13.26
N GLU A 139 -20.69 -11.64 13.53
CA GLU A 139 -20.17 -11.43 14.88
C GLU A 139 -20.16 -9.96 15.33
N ASN A 140 -19.87 -9.03 14.41
CA ASN A 140 -19.75 -7.60 14.73
C ASN A 140 -18.83 -7.33 15.94
N ARG A 141 -17.75 -8.10 16.05
CA ARG A 141 -16.92 -8.13 17.25
C ARG A 141 -15.96 -6.96 17.26
N LEU A 142 -15.94 -6.21 18.36
CA LEU A 142 -15.02 -5.10 18.56
C LEU A 142 -13.67 -5.61 19.09
N ILE A 143 -12.59 -5.31 18.38
CA ILE A 143 -11.21 -5.51 18.84
C ILE A 143 -10.62 -4.13 19.13
N THR A 144 -10.22 -3.89 20.39
CA THR A 144 -9.73 -2.57 20.82
C THR A 144 -8.50 -2.63 21.70
N LYS A 145 -7.77 -1.52 21.75
CA LYS A 145 -6.64 -1.34 22.65
C LYS A 145 -6.43 0.13 22.99
N VAL A 146 -5.83 0.38 24.16
CA VAL A 146 -5.26 1.69 24.50
C VAL A 146 -3.79 1.67 24.12
N LEU A 147 -3.36 2.67 23.37
CA LEU A 147 -2.01 2.85 22.85
C LEU A 147 -1.32 4.06 23.49
N TYR A 148 -0.04 3.90 23.76
CA TYR A 148 0.88 4.90 24.28
C TYR A 148 1.99 5.21 23.25
N PRO A 149 2.81 6.27 23.46
CA PRO A 149 3.90 6.57 22.54
C PRO A 149 4.82 5.37 22.31
N GLY A 150 5.10 5.05 21.04
CA GLY A 150 5.86 3.88 20.62
C GLY A 150 5.05 2.61 20.37
N ASP A 151 3.75 2.63 20.70
CA ASP A 151 2.85 1.52 20.39
C ASP A 151 2.40 1.55 18.94
N VAL A 152 2.26 0.35 18.37
CA VAL A 152 1.81 0.10 17.00
C VAL A 152 0.54 -0.74 17.04
N PHE A 153 -0.43 -0.39 16.20
CA PHE A 153 -1.65 -1.16 16.01
C PHE A 153 -2.06 -1.23 14.54
N VAL A 154 -2.74 -2.31 14.17
CA VAL A 154 -3.05 -2.62 12.77
C VAL A 154 -4.57 -2.71 12.57
N PHE A 155 -5.04 -2.10 11.49
CA PHE A 155 -6.42 -2.11 11.05
C PHE A 155 -6.53 -2.83 9.69
N PRO A 156 -7.22 -3.98 9.62
CA PRO A 156 -7.42 -4.70 8.36
C PRO A 156 -8.22 -3.89 7.33
N VAL A 157 -7.88 -4.07 6.05
CA VAL A 157 -8.58 -3.45 4.91
C VAL A 157 -10.09 -3.65 4.99
N GLY A 158 -10.87 -2.61 4.65
CA GLY A 158 -12.32 -2.68 4.56
C GLY A 158 -13.07 -2.67 5.89
N LEU A 159 -12.43 -2.94 7.03
CA LEU A 159 -13.09 -2.92 8.33
C LEU A 159 -13.32 -1.51 8.87
N ILE A 160 -14.46 -1.33 9.55
CA ILE A 160 -14.77 -0.08 10.25
C ILE A 160 -13.88 0.03 11.47
N HIS A 161 -13.15 1.13 11.59
CA HIS A 161 -12.26 1.41 12.71
C HIS A 161 -12.25 2.89 13.08
N PHE A 162 -11.67 3.19 14.24
CA PHE A 162 -11.62 4.54 14.81
C PHE A 162 -10.39 4.71 15.70
N GLN A 163 -10.05 5.98 15.97
CA GLN A 163 -9.05 6.36 16.96
C GLN A 163 -9.56 7.53 17.79
N LEU A 164 -9.52 7.40 19.13
CA LEU A 164 -10.00 8.39 20.07
C LEU A 164 -8.88 8.78 21.03
N ASN A 165 -8.54 10.06 21.11
CA ASN A 165 -7.64 10.57 22.14
C ASN A 165 -8.37 10.66 23.47
N ILE A 166 -8.06 9.72 24.37
CA ILE A 166 -8.58 9.69 25.75
C ILE A 166 -7.66 10.42 26.75
N GLY A 167 -6.53 10.94 26.26
CA GLY A 167 -5.57 11.69 27.04
C GLY A 167 -6.00 13.12 27.34
N LYS A 168 -5.30 13.72 28.32
CA LYS A 168 -5.46 15.14 28.70
C LYS A 168 -4.62 16.09 27.85
N THR A 169 -3.74 15.56 27.02
CA THR A 169 -2.85 16.29 26.11
C THR A 169 -3.24 15.99 24.66
N ASN A 170 -2.71 16.77 23.73
CA ASN A 170 -2.77 16.41 22.32
C ASN A 170 -2.16 15.02 22.10
N ALA A 171 -2.62 14.33 21.06
CA ALA A 171 -2.02 13.10 20.59
C ALA A 171 -1.62 13.26 19.11
N VAL A 172 -0.57 12.55 18.72
CA VAL A 172 -0.06 12.52 17.34
C VAL A 172 0.24 11.07 16.97
N ALA A 173 -0.19 10.67 15.78
CA ALA A 173 0.13 9.35 15.23
C ALA A 173 0.52 9.46 13.75
N PHE A 174 1.35 8.51 13.31
CA PHE A 174 1.61 8.26 11.90
C PHE A 174 1.00 6.93 11.48
N ALA A 175 0.47 6.88 10.26
CA ALA A 175 -0.17 5.71 9.70
C ALA A 175 0.40 5.40 8.31
N GLY A 176 0.89 4.18 8.10
CA GLY A 176 1.21 3.65 6.78
C GLY A 176 0.01 2.87 6.23
N LEU A 177 -0.30 3.04 4.95
CA LEU A 177 -1.44 2.36 4.31
C LEU A 177 -1.00 1.55 3.09
N SER A 178 -1.46 0.30 2.96
CA SER A 178 -1.09 -0.67 1.90
C SER A 178 -1.60 -0.31 0.48
N SER A 179 -1.79 0.98 0.19
CA SER A 179 -2.17 1.48 -1.12
C SER A 179 -1.71 2.92 -1.29
N GLN A 180 -1.29 3.31 -2.49
CA GLN A 180 -1.02 4.72 -2.80
C GLN A 180 -2.29 5.59 -2.88
N ASN A 181 -3.47 4.97 -2.85
CA ASN A 181 -4.75 5.66 -2.75
C ASN A 181 -5.71 4.78 -1.93
N PRO A 182 -5.66 4.83 -0.59
CA PRO A 182 -6.43 3.95 0.28
C PRO A 182 -7.95 4.14 0.13
N GLY A 183 -8.37 5.37 -0.24
CA GLY A 183 -9.77 5.79 -0.17
C GLY A 183 -10.23 5.93 1.28
N VAL A 184 -11.27 6.70 1.56
CA VAL A 184 -11.80 6.85 2.91
C VAL A 184 -13.31 6.94 2.85
N ILE A 185 -13.99 6.14 3.65
CA ILE A 185 -15.44 6.23 3.85
C ILE A 185 -15.67 6.53 5.34
N THR A 186 -15.90 7.79 5.68
CA THR A 186 -16.34 8.18 7.02
C THR A 186 -17.80 7.78 7.19
N ILE A 187 -18.10 6.86 8.11
CA ILE A 187 -19.39 6.16 8.16
C ILE A 187 -20.57 7.11 8.33
N ALA A 188 -20.54 7.99 9.33
CA ALA A 188 -21.64 8.93 9.58
C ALA A 188 -21.87 9.88 8.40
N LYS A 189 -20.79 10.38 7.78
CA LYS A 189 -20.88 11.27 6.62
C LYS A 189 -21.37 10.54 5.36
N ALA A 190 -20.95 9.30 5.14
CA ALA A 190 -21.38 8.51 4.00
C ALA A 190 -22.86 8.12 4.10
N VAL A 191 -23.34 7.78 5.30
CA VAL A 191 -24.73 7.35 5.52
C VAL A 191 -25.70 8.54 5.59
N PHE A 192 -25.39 9.54 6.42
CA PHE A 192 -26.32 10.64 6.69
C PHE A 192 -25.95 11.93 5.93
N GLY A 193 -24.68 12.11 5.55
CA GLY A 193 -24.19 13.30 4.87
C GLY A 193 -24.00 13.15 3.35
N SER A 194 -24.50 12.07 2.74
CA SER A 194 -24.34 11.84 1.29
C SER A 194 -25.01 12.94 0.46
N ASN A 195 -24.45 13.19 -0.73
CA ASN A 195 -25.07 14.07 -1.72
C ASN A 195 -25.10 13.38 -3.10
N PRO A 196 -26.30 13.07 -3.66
CA PRO A 196 -27.62 13.30 -3.08
C PRO A 196 -27.88 12.49 -1.78
N PRO A 197 -28.82 12.93 -0.92
CA PRO A 197 -29.20 12.18 0.28
C PRO A 197 -29.71 10.77 -0.04
N ILE A 198 -29.36 9.79 0.79
CA ILE A 198 -30.09 8.52 0.85
C ILE A 198 -31.55 8.80 1.26
N ASN A 199 -32.49 8.10 0.64
CA ASN A 199 -33.91 8.23 0.97
C ASN A 199 -34.13 8.03 2.49
N PRO A 200 -34.75 9.00 3.20
CA PRO A 200 -34.97 8.90 4.64
C PRO A 200 -35.74 7.64 5.06
N ASP A 201 -36.64 7.12 4.23
CA ASP A 201 -37.40 5.90 4.53
C ASP A 201 -36.51 4.65 4.53
N VAL A 202 -35.46 4.63 3.70
CA VAL A 202 -34.43 3.57 3.71
C VAL A 202 -33.66 3.61 5.02
N LEU A 203 -33.20 4.79 5.43
CA LEU A 203 -32.44 4.95 6.69
C LEU A 203 -33.30 4.73 7.94
N THR A 204 -34.57 5.15 7.92
CA THR A 204 -35.55 4.91 8.99
C THR A 204 -35.69 3.42 9.25
N LYS A 205 -35.87 2.62 8.18
CA LYS A 205 -35.96 1.16 8.29
C LYS A 205 -34.64 0.51 8.67
N ALA A 206 -33.53 0.94 8.05
CA ALA A 206 -32.22 0.34 8.27
C ALA A 206 -31.68 0.58 9.70
N PHE A 207 -31.86 1.78 10.24
CA PHE A 207 -31.42 2.16 11.58
C PHE A 207 -32.50 1.99 12.65
N GLN A 208 -33.73 1.66 12.27
CA GLN A 208 -34.88 1.53 13.17
C GLN A 208 -35.12 2.82 13.99
N LEU A 209 -34.97 3.98 13.34
CA LEU A 209 -35.12 5.30 13.95
C LEU A 209 -36.34 6.02 13.40
N ASP A 210 -36.89 6.95 14.17
CA ASP A 210 -37.92 7.86 13.68
C ASP A 210 -37.41 8.69 12.48
N LYS A 211 -38.28 8.88 11.48
CA LYS A 211 -37.96 9.67 10.28
C LYS A 211 -37.51 11.10 10.60
N ASN A 212 -38.04 11.69 11.66
CA ASN A 212 -37.63 13.01 12.14
C ASN A 212 -36.18 13.02 12.65
N ILE A 213 -35.76 11.96 13.36
CA ILE A 213 -34.37 11.80 13.82
C ILE A 213 -33.45 11.65 12.62
N VAL A 214 -33.79 10.78 11.67
CA VAL A 214 -33.02 10.58 10.43
C VAL A 214 -32.85 11.90 9.68
N THR A 215 -33.94 12.64 9.49
CA THR A 215 -33.92 13.92 8.78
C THR A 215 -33.07 14.95 9.54
N SER A 216 -33.11 14.95 10.87
CA SER A 216 -32.24 15.79 11.69
C SER A 216 -30.76 15.39 11.61
N LEU A 217 -30.44 14.10 11.48
CA LEU A 217 -29.06 13.64 11.30
C LEU A 217 -28.54 14.04 9.92
N GLN A 218 -29.38 13.88 8.89
CA GLN A 218 -29.04 14.28 7.53
C GLN A 218 -28.80 15.79 7.42
N SER A 219 -29.67 16.61 8.00
CA SER A 219 -29.51 18.07 7.96
C SER A 219 -28.26 18.58 8.68
N ARG A 220 -27.80 17.86 9.72
CA ARG A 220 -26.57 18.20 10.45
C ARG A 220 -25.30 17.82 9.70
N LEU A 221 -25.33 16.75 8.89
CA LEU A 221 -24.13 16.15 8.29
C LEU A 221 -23.99 16.43 6.80
N GLN A 222 -25.04 16.89 6.12
CA GLN A 222 -24.94 17.31 4.72
C GLN A 222 -24.12 18.60 4.57
N PRO A 223 -23.32 18.71 3.49
CA PRO A 223 -22.63 19.95 3.17
C PRO A 223 -23.64 21.08 2.91
N ILE A 224 -23.45 22.24 3.55
CA ILE A 224 -24.28 23.43 3.34
C ILE A 224 -23.96 24.00 1.94
N ASN A 225 -24.55 23.44 0.88
CA ASN A 225 -24.54 24.08 -0.43
C ASN A 225 -25.79 24.94 -0.60
N ARG A 226 -25.65 26.24 -0.31
CA ARG A 226 -26.47 27.28 -0.93
C ARG A 226 -26.09 27.32 -2.41
N HIS A 227 -26.81 26.58 -3.25
CA HIS A 227 -27.16 26.88 -4.65
C HIS A 227 -27.31 25.62 -5.51
N ALA A 228 -28.42 25.63 -6.26
CA ALA A 228 -28.66 24.95 -7.53
C ALA A 228 -28.87 23.42 -7.51
N PHE A 229 -30.07 23.00 -7.08
CA PHE A 229 -30.71 21.81 -7.63
C PHE A 229 -31.23 22.16 -9.04
N LYS A 230 -30.49 21.83 -10.10
CA LYS A 230 -31.09 21.64 -11.43
C LYS A 230 -31.57 20.20 -11.50
N ARG A 231 -32.89 20.02 -11.63
CA ARG A 231 -33.53 18.75 -11.99
C ARG A 231 -32.84 18.20 -13.24
N PHE A 232 -32.18 17.06 -13.12
CA PHE A 232 -31.84 16.23 -14.28
C PHE A 232 -33.10 15.46 -14.69
N THR A 233 -33.69 15.86 -15.81
CA THR A 233 -34.69 15.08 -16.54
C THR A 233 -33.97 13.99 -17.34
N HIS A 234 -34.44 12.74 -17.24
CA HIS A 234 -33.98 11.62 -18.05
C HIS A 234 -34.06 11.93 -19.55
N PRO A 235 -33.04 11.59 -20.36
CA PRO A 235 -33.19 11.57 -21.81
C PRO A 235 -34.01 10.35 -22.23
N LYS A 236 -34.90 10.58 -23.20
CA LYS A 236 -35.70 9.54 -23.87
C LYS A 236 -34.77 8.60 -24.64
N GLN A 237 -35.13 7.32 -24.58
CA GLN A 237 -34.56 6.24 -25.37
C GLN A 237 -34.95 6.44 -26.85
N GLU A 238 -33.96 6.68 -27.71
CA GLU A 238 -34.14 6.65 -29.17
C GLU A 238 -34.09 5.20 -29.66
N ASN A 239 -35.11 4.81 -30.42
CA ASN A 239 -35.12 3.57 -31.19
C ASN A 239 -34.31 3.79 -32.47
N LEU A 240 -33.30 2.95 -32.72
CA LEU A 240 -32.73 2.77 -34.04
C LEU A 240 -33.39 1.54 -34.69
N GLU A 241 -34.26 1.79 -35.67
CA GLU A 241 -34.55 0.84 -36.75
C GLU A 241 -33.76 1.24 -38.00
N ASP A 242 -33.54 0.23 -38.85
CA ASP A 242 -33.05 0.25 -40.23
C ASP A 242 -31.53 0.32 -40.47
N LEU A 243 -30.93 -0.87 -40.55
CA LEU A 243 -29.79 -1.12 -41.44
C LEU A 243 -30.15 -2.20 -42.45
N ASN A 244 -30.32 -1.78 -43.70
CA ASN A 244 -30.60 -2.62 -44.86
C ASN A 244 -29.46 -3.63 -45.09
N LEU A 245 -29.82 -4.92 -45.13
CA LEU A 245 -28.92 -6.02 -45.44
C LEU A 245 -28.71 -6.11 -46.96
N VAL A 246 -27.56 -5.65 -47.44
CA VAL A 246 -27.08 -5.97 -48.79
C VAL A 246 -26.59 -7.42 -48.79
N THR A 247 -27.34 -8.31 -49.44
CA THR A 247 -26.92 -9.69 -49.66
C THR A 247 -25.77 -9.75 -50.66
N CYS A 248 -24.55 -9.88 -50.16
CA CYS A 248 -23.39 -10.27 -50.97
C CYS A 248 -23.28 -11.80 -50.92
N GLN A 249 -23.38 -12.46 -52.08
CA GLN A 249 -23.17 -13.91 -52.19
C GLN A 249 -21.71 -14.26 -51.87
N ALA A 250 -21.42 -14.55 -50.61
CA ALA A 250 -20.18 -15.17 -50.20
C ALA A 250 -20.23 -16.65 -50.60
N THR A 251 -19.33 -17.06 -51.47
CA THR A 251 -19.09 -18.48 -51.75
C THR A 251 -18.79 -19.22 -50.44
N MET A 252 -19.31 -20.44 -50.26
CA MET A 252 -19.28 -21.18 -48.98
C MET A 252 -17.89 -21.22 -48.32
N LYS A 253 -16.78 -21.13 -49.08
CA LYS A 253 -15.41 -21.08 -48.56
C LYS A 253 -15.12 -19.87 -47.66
N GLY A 254 -15.71 -18.70 -47.91
CA GLY A 254 -15.50 -17.48 -47.12
C GLY A 254 -16.19 -17.50 -45.76
N VAL A 255 -17.34 -18.17 -45.66
CA VAL A 255 -18.11 -18.32 -44.41
C VAL A 255 -17.34 -19.19 -43.40
N TYR A 256 -16.69 -20.25 -43.86
CA TYR A 256 -15.86 -21.09 -42.99
C TYR A 256 -14.60 -20.36 -42.51
N PHE A 257 -14.02 -19.48 -43.33
CA PHE A 257 -12.83 -18.68 -42.96
C PHE A 257 -13.18 -17.61 -41.90
N LEU A 258 -14.32 -16.94 -42.05
CA LEU A 258 -14.85 -16.00 -41.06
C LEU A 258 -15.24 -16.71 -39.76
N ALA A 259 -15.90 -17.87 -39.84
CA ALA A 259 -16.25 -18.66 -38.66
C ALA A 259 -15.01 -19.13 -37.90
N SER A 260 -13.96 -19.57 -38.60
CA SER A 260 -12.70 -19.98 -37.97
C SER A 260 -11.93 -18.80 -37.37
N PHE A 261 -11.90 -17.62 -38.01
CA PHE A 261 -11.37 -16.40 -37.38
C PHE A 261 -12.17 -15.97 -36.15
N LEU A 262 -13.51 -16.09 -36.18
CA LEU A 262 -14.38 -15.79 -35.05
C LEU A 262 -14.14 -16.78 -33.89
N PHE A 263 -14.00 -18.08 -34.18
CA PHE A 263 -13.63 -19.09 -33.18
C PHE A 263 -12.23 -18.86 -32.61
N LEU A 264 -11.26 -18.43 -33.41
CA LEU A 264 -9.90 -18.10 -32.95
C LEU A 264 -9.87 -16.82 -32.11
N ALA A 265 -10.70 -15.83 -32.46
CA ALA A 265 -10.92 -14.60 -31.68
C ALA A 265 -11.65 -14.87 -30.35
N LEU A 266 -12.62 -15.81 -30.32
CA LEU A 266 -13.27 -16.28 -29.09
C LEU A 266 -12.33 -17.16 -28.23
N ALA A 267 -11.37 -17.86 -28.85
CA ALA A 267 -10.34 -18.63 -28.16
C ALA A 267 -9.18 -17.76 -27.62
N SER A 268 -9.07 -16.51 -28.05
CA SER A 268 -8.14 -15.53 -27.47
C SER A 268 -8.81 -14.86 -26.27
N SER A 269 -8.94 -15.61 -25.18
CA SER A 269 -9.39 -15.08 -23.90
C SER A 269 -8.36 -14.08 -23.39
N PHE A 270 -8.71 -12.80 -23.28
CA PHE A 270 -7.96 -11.88 -22.43
C PHE A 270 -8.10 -12.39 -20.99
N ALA A 271 -7.11 -13.15 -20.52
CA ALA A 271 -7.06 -13.59 -19.13
C ALA A 271 -6.59 -12.41 -18.28
N SER A 272 -7.53 -11.77 -17.59
CA SER A 272 -7.24 -10.86 -16.48
C SER A 272 -7.42 -11.68 -15.20
N ALA A 273 -6.34 -12.01 -14.50
CA ALA A 273 -6.46 -12.45 -13.12
C ALA A 273 -6.27 -11.26 -12.19
N SER A 274 -6.92 -11.36 -11.05
CA SER A 274 -6.56 -10.65 -9.85
C SER A 274 -6.36 -11.70 -8.76
N ASP A 275 -5.63 -11.35 -7.71
CA ASP A 275 -5.67 -12.16 -6.50
C ASP A 275 -7.13 -12.40 -6.07
N PRO A 276 -7.47 -13.62 -5.61
CA PRO A 276 -8.80 -13.89 -5.09
C PRO A 276 -9.07 -12.95 -3.91
N SER A 277 -10.29 -12.40 -3.85
CA SER A 277 -10.69 -11.58 -2.71
C SER A 277 -10.58 -12.37 -1.41
N PRO A 278 -10.17 -11.75 -0.28
CA PRO A 278 -10.09 -12.43 1.00
C PRO A 278 -11.45 -13.06 1.38
N LEU A 279 -11.43 -14.32 1.82
CA LEU A 279 -12.64 -15.01 2.32
C LEU A 279 -12.98 -14.65 3.77
N GLN A 280 -12.07 -13.98 4.47
CA GLN A 280 -12.17 -13.59 5.87
C GLN A 280 -11.52 -12.23 6.09
N ASP A 281 -11.91 -11.54 7.16
CA ASP A 281 -11.43 -10.20 7.51
C ASP A 281 -9.91 -10.10 7.65
N PHE A 282 -9.29 -11.12 8.23
CA PHE A 282 -7.85 -11.19 8.49
C PHE A 282 -7.41 -12.64 8.71
N CYS A 283 -6.12 -12.89 8.56
CA CYS A 283 -5.49 -14.16 8.90
C CYS A 283 -4.40 -13.89 9.94
N VAL A 284 -4.65 -14.15 11.22
CA VAL A 284 -3.59 -14.04 12.23
C VAL A 284 -2.64 -15.23 12.09
N ALA A 285 -1.35 -14.97 11.85
CA ALA A 285 -0.35 -16.03 11.70
C ALA A 285 -0.16 -16.86 12.98
N LEU A 286 -0.03 -18.18 12.82
CA LEU A 286 0.34 -19.14 13.85
C LEU A 286 1.56 -19.97 13.42
N ASN A 287 2.29 -20.45 14.42
CA ASN A 287 3.38 -21.41 14.24
C ASN A 287 2.91 -22.88 14.38
N ASP A 288 1.73 -23.13 14.96
CA ASP A 288 1.17 -24.46 15.18
C ASP A 288 0.19 -24.87 14.05
N THR A 289 0.24 -26.14 13.67
CA THR A 289 -0.40 -26.72 12.48
C THR A 289 -1.69 -27.48 12.79
N LYS A 290 -1.98 -27.77 14.07
CA LYS A 290 -3.01 -28.77 14.42
C LYS A 290 -4.46 -28.39 14.07
N ASN A 291 -4.78 -27.11 13.83
CA ASN A 291 -6.14 -26.65 13.50
C ASN A 291 -6.15 -25.39 12.62
N ALA A 292 -5.18 -25.21 11.72
CA ALA A 292 -5.01 -23.96 10.99
C ALA A 292 -5.02 -24.13 9.46
N VAL A 293 -5.52 -23.12 8.75
CA VAL A 293 -5.53 -23.07 7.27
C VAL A 293 -4.24 -22.42 6.79
N PHE A 294 -3.55 -23.03 5.81
CA PHE A 294 -2.31 -22.46 5.26
C PHE A 294 -2.63 -21.38 4.20
N VAL A 295 -2.26 -20.13 4.48
CA VAL A 295 -2.46 -18.97 3.60
C VAL A 295 -1.20 -18.12 3.58
N ASN A 296 -0.67 -17.86 2.37
CA ASN A 296 0.49 -17.00 2.14
C ASN A 296 1.73 -17.39 2.98
N GLY A 297 2.05 -18.69 3.02
CA GLY A 297 3.23 -19.19 3.74
C GLY A 297 3.04 -19.39 5.24
N LYS A 298 1.91 -18.97 5.83
CA LYS A 298 1.63 -19.10 7.27
C LYS A 298 0.28 -19.75 7.54
N PHE A 299 0.13 -20.31 8.73
CA PHE A 299 -1.12 -20.90 9.21
C PHE A 299 -2.02 -19.82 9.84
N CYS A 300 -3.32 -19.78 9.49
CA CYS A 300 -4.28 -18.83 10.04
C CYS A 300 -4.93 -19.37 11.31
N LYS A 301 -4.89 -18.55 12.36
CA LYS A 301 -5.73 -18.69 13.56
C LYS A 301 -7.20 -18.56 13.20
N ASP A 302 -8.04 -19.30 13.92
CA ASP A 302 -9.49 -19.08 13.92
C ASP A 302 -9.79 -17.59 14.22
N PRO A 303 -10.47 -16.85 13.31
CA PRO A 303 -10.83 -15.46 13.51
C PRO A 303 -11.60 -15.18 14.80
N MET A 304 -12.35 -16.17 15.32
CA MET A 304 -13.10 -16.06 16.57
C MET A 304 -12.19 -15.96 17.80
N LEU A 305 -10.98 -16.51 17.71
CA LEU A 305 -9.99 -16.49 18.79
C LEU A 305 -9.02 -15.29 18.69
N ALA A 306 -9.14 -14.47 17.65
CA ALA A 306 -8.26 -13.32 17.46
C ALA A 306 -8.48 -12.28 18.57
N LYS A 307 -7.41 -11.72 19.11
CA LYS A 307 -7.44 -10.73 20.20
C LYS A 307 -6.61 -9.50 19.82
N ALA A 308 -6.76 -8.41 20.56
CA ALA A 308 -6.06 -7.15 20.26
C ALA A 308 -4.53 -7.32 20.24
N GLU A 309 -4.00 -8.21 21.07
CA GLU A 309 -2.57 -8.53 21.14
C GLU A 309 -2.03 -9.14 19.84
N ASP A 310 -2.89 -9.75 19.02
CA ASP A 310 -2.46 -10.30 17.73
C ASP A 310 -2.15 -9.19 16.70
N PHE A 311 -2.63 -7.96 16.94
CA PHE A 311 -2.52 -6.78 16.05
C PHE A 311 -1.65 -5.66 16.66
N PHE A 312 -0.92 -5.94 17.73
CA PHE A 312 -0.24 -4.94 18.55
C PHE A 312 1.26 -5.19 18.69
N PHE A 313 2.04 -4.13 18.71
CA PHE A 313 3.43 -4.12 19.12
C PHE A 313 3.73 -2.90 19.99
N SER A 314 4.72 -2.98 20.88
CA SER A 314 5.16 -1.87 21.73
C SER A 314 6.67 -1.76 21.73
N GLY A 315 7.19 -0.57 22.00
CA GLY A 315 8.62 -0.32 22.21
C GLY A 315 9.28 0.54 21.14
N LEU A 316 8.56 1.05 20.13
CA LEU A 316 9.15 1.96 19.15
C LEU A 316 9.43 3.36 19.69
N ASN A 317 9.12 3.64 20.95
CA ASN A 317 9.58 4.82 21.68
C ASN A 317 11.01 4.67 22.20
N VAL A 318 11.53 3.44 22.29
CA VAL A 318 12.89 3.17 22.77
C VAL A 318 13.85 3.21 21.58
N PRO A 319 14.89 4.06 21.61
CA PRO A 319 15.91 4.09 20.56
C PRO A 319 16.67 2.76 20.46
N GLY A 320 16.94 2.32 19.23
CA GLY A 320 17.82 1.19 18.97
C GLY A 320 19.29 1.49 19.28
N ASN A 321 20.09 0.43 19.55
CA ASN A 321 21.52 0.59 19.82
C ASN A 321 22.32 0.87 18.54
N THR A 322 22.76 2.11 18.39
CA THR A 322 23.60 2.57 17.27
C THR A 322 25.11 2.46 17.53
N SER A 323 25.54 1.88 18.66
CA SER A 323 26.96 1.62 18.98
C SER A 323 27.49 0.42 18.20
N ASN A 324 27.52 0.55 16.87
CA ASN A 324 28.01 -0.45 15.93
C ASN A 324 28.74 0.21 14.75
N GLN A 325 29.39 -0.60 13.90
CA GLN A 325 30.23 -0.10 12.81
C GLN A 325 29.48 0.78 11.79
N LEU A 326 28.18 0.53 11.61
CA LEU A 326 27.34 1.31 10.71
C LEU A 326 26.78 2.57 11.38
N GLY A 327 26.80 2.65 12.70
CA GLY A 327 26.20 3.76 13.42
C GLY A 327 24.68 3.83 13.24
N SER A 328 23.99 2.72 12.96
CA SER A 328 22.54 2.70 12.76
C SER A 328 21.88 1.44 13.32
N LYS A 329 20.59 1.51 13.64
CA LYS A 329 19.77 0.35 14.01
C LYS A 329 18.36 0.50 13.43
N VAL A 330 17.95 -0.48 12.65
CA VAL A 330 16.57 -0.68 12.20
C VAL A 330 15.88 -1.59 13.22
N THR A 331 14.67 -1.21 13.63
CA THR A 331 13.80 -1.99 14.50
C THR A 331 12.52 -2.30 13.71
N PRO A 332 12.42 -3.50 13.11
CA PRO A 332 11.27 -3.86 12.27
C PRO A 332 10.03 -4.19 13.10
N VAL A 333 8.87 -3.86 12.54
CA VAL A 333 7.54 -4.28 13.00
C VAL A 333 6.78 -4.83 11.80
N ASN A 334 7.11 -6.08 11.47
CA ASN A 334 6.52 -6.82 10.36
C ASN A 334 5.72 -8.03 10.89
N VAL A 335 5.30 -8.93 10.01
CA VAL A 335 4.51 -10.12 10.36
C VAL A 335 5.15 -11.05 11.40
N GLU A 336 6.46 -10.95 11.64
CA GLU A 336 7.13 -11.69 12.72
C GLU A 336 6.91 -11.04 14.11
N GLN A 337 6.72 -9.72 14.17
CA GLN A 337 6.43 -9.00 15.41
C GLN A 337 4.91 -8.87 15.67
N ILE A 338 4.11 -8.70 14.61
CA ILE A 338 2.66 -8.61 14.69
C ILE A 338 2.05 -9.69 13.79
N PRO A 339 1.63 -10.85 14.36
CA PRO A 339 1.09 -11.96 13.57
C PRO A 339 -0.16 -11.60 12.76
N GLY A 340 -0.95 -10.63 13.23
CA GLY A 340 -2.13 -10.10 12.55
C GLY A 340 -1.84 -9.33 11.26
N LEU A 341 -0.57 -9.01 10.96
CA LEU A 341 -0.18 -8.42 9.67
C LEU A 341 -0.20 -9.41 8.51
N ASN A 342 -0.32 -10.71 8.77
CA ASN A 342 -0.34 -11.68 7.70
C ASN A 342 -1.54 -11.40 6.76
N THR A 343 -1.26 -11.43 5.46
CA THR A 343 -2.14 -11.02 4.35
C THR A 343 -2.56 -9.55 4.29
N LEU A 344 -2.04 -8.66 5.15
CA LEU A 344 -2.47 -7.25 5.17
C LEU A 344 -1.62 -6.32 4.29
N GLY A 345 -0.49 -6.79 3.75
CA GLY A 345 0.28 -6.04 2.75
C GLY A 345 0.90 -4.74 3.25
N VAL A 346 1.14 -4.60 4.57
CA VAL A 346 1.80 -3.42 5.15
C VAL A 346 2.69 -3.81 6.32
N SER A 347 3.76 -3.06 6.56
CA SER A 347 4.56 -3.15 7.80
C SER A 347 5.23 -1.81 8.10
N LEU A 348 5.91 -1.73 9.25
CA LEU A 348 6.56 -0.52 9.74
C LEU A 348 7.97 -0.84 10.23
N ALA A 349 8.85 0.14 10.28
CA ALA A 349 10.09 0.10 11.04
C ALA A 349 10.43 1.47 11.63
N ARG A 350 11.11 1.47 12.77
CA ARG A 350 11.86 2.62 13.28
C ARG A 350 13.32 2.47 12.86
N VAL A 351 13.96 3.57 12.47
CA VAL A 351 15.39 3.60 12.18
C VAL A 351 16.06 4.70 13.02
N ASP A 352 17.06 4.30 13.79
CA ASP A 352 17.89 5.18 14.60
C ASP A 352 19.29 5.31 13.98
N PHE A 353 19.81 6.53 13.91
CA PHE A 353 21.13 6.83 13.36
C PHE A 353 21.97 7.62 14.36
N ALA A 354 23.21 7.17 14.58
CA ALA A 354 24.26 7.89 15.29
C ALA A 354 24.64 9.18 14.52
N PRO A 355 25.19 10.20 15.22
CA PRO A 355 25.62 11.43 14.58
C PRO A 355 26.87 11.20 13.73
N TYR A 356 27.19 12.12 12.82
CA TYR A 356 28.44 12.13 12.05
C TYR A 356 28.65 10.89 11.17
N GLY A 357 27.59 10.41 10.52
CA GLY A 357 27.71 9.37 9.49
C GLY A 357 27.05 8.03 9.83
N GLY A 358 26.11 7.98 10.79
CA GLY A 358 25.25 6.81 10.97
C GLY A 358 24.58 6.44 9.64
N LEU A 359 24.80 5.22 9.18
CA LEU A 359 24.48 4.77 7.83
C LEU A 359 23.57 3.55 7.89
N ASN A 360 22.38 3.64 7.29
CA ASN A 360 21.68 2.46 6.82
C ASN A 360 22.24 2.18 5.41
N PRO A 361 23.10 1.16 5.25
CA PRO A 361 23.93 0.98 4.06
C PRO A 361 23.10 0.67 2.82
N PRO A 362 23.69 0.71 1.61
CA PRO A 362 22.99 0.30 0.40
C PRO A 362 22.28 -1.05 0.56
N HIS A 363 20.96 -1.04 0.41
CA HIS A 363 20.10 -2.21 0.52
C HIS A 363 18.92 -2.11 -0.46
N THR A 364 18.17 -3.19 -0.60
CA THR A 364 16.93 -3.25 -1.35
C THR A 364 15.88 -4.09 -0.63
N HIS A 365 14.61 -3.75 -0.87
CA HIS A 365 13.45 -4.50 -0.41
C HIS A 365 12.82 -5.23 -1.61
N PRO A 366 12.99 -6.56 -1.74
CA PRO A 366 12.52 -7.30 -2.90
C PRO A 366 10.98 -7.39 -2.99
N ARG A 367 10.26 -7.07 -1.92
CA ARG A 367 8.79 -7.21 -1.85
C ARG A 367 8.04 -5.94 -1.49
N ALA A 368 8.71 -4.81 -1.28
CA ALA A 368 8.03 -3.59 -0.88
C ALA A 368 8.69 -2.31 -1.36
N THR A 369 7.86 -1.33 -1.69
CA THR A 369 8.24 0.09 -1.63
C THR A 369 8.38 0.50 -0.17
N GLU A 370 9.37 1.34 0.13
CA GLU A 370 9.52 2.04 1.41
C GLU A 370 9.05 3.50 1.27
N ILE A 371 8.23 3.98 2.21
CA ILE A 371 7.95 5.41 2.41
C ILE A 371 8.46 5.81 3.79
N LEU A 372 9.43 6.71 3.83
CA LEU A 372 10.14 7.12 5.04
C LEU A 372 9.77 8.54 5.42
N VAL A 373 9.57 8.79 6.71
CA VAL A 373 9.39 10.12 7.31
C VAL A 373 10.46 10.36 8.37
N VAL A 374 11.12 11.50 8.31
CA VAL A 374 12.13 11.91 9.30
C VAL A 374 11.43 12.56 10.49
N LEU A 375 11.74 12.10 11.71
CA LEU A 375 11.28 12.71 12.95
C LEU A 375 12.32 13.65 13.55
N GLU A 376 13.60 13.27 13.48
CA GLU A 376 14.70 14.01 14.10
C GLU A 376 15.95 13.96 13.21
N GLY A 377 16.81 14.98 13.33
CA GLY A 377 18.12 15.02 12.66
C GLY A 377 18.07 15.40 11.18
N THR A 378 19.07 14.96 10.41
CA THR A 378 19.22 15.31 8.98
C THR A 378 19.76 14.12 8.21
N LEU A 379 18.98 13.63 7.25
CA LEU A 379 19.33 12.44 6.47
C LEU A 379 19.62 12.81 5.01
N TYR A 380 20.78 12.41 4.50
CA TYR A 380 21.04 12.30 3.08
C TYR A 380 20.57 10.93 2.60
N VAL A 381 19.58 10.90 1.72
CA VAL A 381 18.97 9.66 1.23
C VAL A 381 19.02 9.58 -0.29
N GLY A 382 18.93 8.39 -0.84
CA GLY A 382 18.73 8.24 -2.28
C GLY A 382 18.58 6.80 -2.72
N PHE A 383 18.14 6.64 -3.96
CA PHE A 383 18.06 5.35 -4.65
C PHE A 383 18.67 5.44 -6.05
N VAL A 384 19.06 4.30 -6.61
CA VAL A 384 19.65 4.18 -7.94
C VAL A 384 18.68 3.46 -8.86
N THR A 385 18.39 4.03 -10.03
CA THR A 385 17.53 3.42 -11.05
C THR A 385 18.18 2.19 -11.67
N SER A 386 17.38 1.32 -12.30
CA SER A 386 17.89 0.14 -13.01
C SER A 386 18.73 0.50 -14.26
N ASN A 387 19.36 -0.51 -14.85
CA ASN A 387 20.12 -0.39 -16.09
C ASN A 387 19.23 0.11 -17.25
N PRO A 388 19.78 0.86 -18.23
CA PRO A 388 21.20 1.19 -18.38
C PRO A 388 21.64 2.44 -17.62
N ASP A 389 20.71 3.23 -17.08
CA ASP A 389 21.00 4.60 -16.63
C ASP A 389 21.76 4.63 -15.30
N ASN A 390 21.50 3.68 -14.37
CA ASN A 390 22.13 3.62 -13.05
C ASN A 390 22.17 4.99 -12.33
N ARG A 391 21.08 5.75 -12.47
CA ARG A 391 21.03 7.16 -12.10
C ARG A 391 20.68 7.30 -10.63
N LEU A 392 21.48 8.07 -9.89
CA LEU A 392 21.19 8.40 -8.51
C LEU A 392 20.09 9.48 -8.43
N ILE A 393 19.02 9.18 -7.71
CA ILE A 393 18.01 10.15 -7.28
C ILE A 393 18.18 10.33 -5.76
N THR A 394 18.46 11.56 -5.32
CA THR A 394 18.88 11.82 -3.93
C THR A 394 18.35 13.13 -3.39
N LYS A 395 18.19 13.21 -2.07
CA LYS A 395 17.75 14.41 -1.35
C LYS A 395 18.30 14.45 0.08
N VAL A 396 18.44 15.66 0.62
CA VAL A 396 18.63 15.87 2.06
C VAL A 396 17.26 16.12 2.69
N LEU A 397 16.94 15.36 3.72
CA LEU A 397 15.67 15.39 4.45
C LEU A 397 15.87 15.97 5.85
N TYR A 398 14.87 16.72 6.30
CA TYR A 398 14.74 17.32 7.63
C TYR A 398 13.49 16.80 8.34
N PRO A 399 13.30 17.07 9.65
CA PRO A 399 12.10 16.62 10.37
C PRO A 399 10.81 17.01 9.67
N GLY A 400 9.94 16.02 9.43
CA GLY A 400 8.67 16.17 8.71
C GLY A 400 8.75 15.96 7.21
N ASP A 401 9.95 15.78 6.66
CA ASP A 401 10.12 15.40 5.27
C ASP A 401 9.85 13.92 5.07
N VAL A 402 9.26 13.62 3.91
CA VAL A 402 8.90 12.28 3.45
C VAL A 402 9.62 12.00 2.14
N PHE A 403 10.15 10.79 2.00
CA PHE A 403 10.77 10.32 0.77
C PHE A 403 10.40 8.86 0.47
N VAL A 404 10.28 8.54 -0.81
CA VAL A 404 9.83 7.23 -1.29
C VAL A 404 10.97 6.51 -1.99
N PHE A 405 11.18 5.25 -1.62
CA PHE A 405 12.13 4.34 -2.27
C PHE A 405 11.34 3.24 -2.99
N PRO A 406 11.34 3.21 -4.34
CA PRO A 406 10.62 2.21 -5.12
C PRO A 406 11.08 0.78 -4.80
N VAL A 407 10.13 -0.17 -4.86
CA VAL A 407 10.40 -1.60 -4.65
C VAL A 407 11.55 -2.11 -5.52
N GLY A 408 12.42 -2.93 -4.93
CA GLY A 408 13.52 -3.56 -5.65
C GLY A 408 14.74 -2.66 -5.95
N LEU A 409 14.63 -1.34 -5.84
CA LEU A 409 15.76 -0.44 -6.11
C LEU A 409 16.74 -0.36 -4.94
N ILE A 410 18.04 -0.29 -5.26
CA ILE A 410 19.10 -0.09 -4.28
C ILE A 410 19.02 1.33 -3.74
N HIS A 411 18.92 1.47 -2.42
CA HIS A 411 18.82 2.75 -1.73
C HIS A 411 19.55 2.75 -0.39
N PHE A 412 19.71 3.93 0.19
CA PHE A 412 20.43 4.15 1.44
C PHE A 412 19.89 5.36 2.20
N GLN A 413 20.22 5.43 3.49
CA GLN A 413 20.01 6.62 4.32
C GLN A 413 21.26 6.89 5.16
N LEU A 414 21.80 8.10 5.11
CA LEU A 414 22.99 8.53 5.83
C LEU A 414 22.69 9.75 6.70
N ASN A 415 22.96 9.66 8.00
CA ASN A 415 22.90 10.81 8.89
C ASN A 415 24.13 11.70 8.69
N ILE A 416 23.93 12.82 8.00
CA ILE A 416 24.97 13.84 7.77
C ILE A 416 24.95 14.93 8.86
N GLY A 417 24.02 14.83 9.82
CA GLY A 417 23.87 15.74 10.93
C GLY A 417 24.92 15.53 12.04
N LYS A 418 25.00 16.52 12.93
CA LYS A 418 25.84 16.50 14.13
C LYS A 418 25.13 15.88 15.35
N THR A 419 23.85 15.56 15.21
CA THR A 419 23.00 14.95 16.24
C THR A 419 22.49 13.61 15.73
N ASN A 420 21.92 12.82 16.64
CA ASN A 420 21.18 11.62 16.24
C ASN A 420 20.07 11.99 15.26
N ALA A 421 19.71 11.03 14.40
CA ALA A 421 18.54 11.12 13.55
C ALA A 421 17.62 9.93 13.80
N VAL A 422 16.32 10.16 13.66
CA VAL A 422 15.28 9.15 13.83
C VAL A 422 14.32 9.25 12.65
N ALA A 423 13.98 8.12 12.06
CA ALA A 423 12.99 8.03 11.00
C ALA A 423 12.05 6.85 11.24
N PHE A 424 10.83 6.97 10.71
CA PHE A 424 9.90 5.85 10.57
C PHE A 424 9.71 5.53 9.11
N ALA A 425 9.68 4.24 8.79
CA ALA A 425 9.44 3.72 7.45
C ALA A 425 8.18 2.85 7.47
N ALA A 426 7.29 3.06 6.51
CA ALA A 426 6.21 2.13 6.20
C ALA A 426 6.50 1.41 4.89
N PHE A 427 6.10 0.15 4.79
CA PHE A 427 6.37 -0.70 3.64
C PHE A 427 5.09 -1.24 3.04
N GLY A 428 4.98 -1.28 1.72
CA GLY A 428 3.85 -1.88 0.99
C GLY A 428 3.79 -3.42 1.02
N SER A 429 4.29 -4.05 2.09
CA SER A 429 4.24 -5.49 2.32
C SER A 429 4.28 -5.81 3.81
N GLN A 430 3.60 -6.88 4.22
CA GLN A 430 3.68 -7.43 5.58
C GLN A 430 5.06 -7.99 5.93
N ASN A 431 5.88 -8.28 4.91
CA ASN A 431 7.27 -8.67 5.06
C ASN A 431 8.06 -8.12 3.86
N PRO A 432 8.69 -6.95 3.97
CA PRO A 432 9.39 -6.31 2.84
C PRO A 432 10.59 -7.13 2.36
N GLY A 433 11.19 -7.94 3.24
CA GLY A 433 12.50 -8.56 3.04
C GLY A 433 13.60 -7.50 2.98
N VAL A 434 14.85 -7.86 3.25
CA VAL A 434 15.96 -6.90 3.12
C VAL A 434 17.17 -7.62 2.53
N ILE A 435 17.80 -6.99 1.54
CA ILE A 435 19.08 -7.43 0.99
C ILE A 435 20.08 -6.29 1.17
N THR A 436 20.89 -6.38 2.22
CA THR A 436 22.03 -5.47 2.41
C THR A 436 23.12 -5.81 1.40
N ILE A 437 23.38 -4.93 0.44
CA ILE A 437 24.12 -5.27 -0.79
C ILE A 437 25.52 -5.79 -0.48
N ALA A 438 26.30 -5.07 0.31
CA ALA A 438 27.68 -5.44 0.59
C ALA A 438 27.76 -6.78 1.36
N LYS A 439 26.87 -6.99 2.33
CA LYS A 439 26.78 -8.26 3.07
C LYS A 439 26.33 -9.42 2.17
N ALA A 440 25.34 -9.21 1.31
CA ALA A 440 24.85 -10.26 0.42
C ALA A 440 25.91 -10.69 -0.61
N VAL A 441 26.75 -9.76 -1.08
CA VAL A 441 27.79 -10.03 -2.09
C VAL A 441 29.07 -10.58 -1.45
N PHE A 442 29.60 -9.92 -0.42
CA PHE A 442 30.91 -10.23 0.15
C PHE A 442 30.81 -11.04 1.45
N GLY A 443 29.70 -10.97 2.17
CA GLY A 443 29.46 -11.68 3.43
C GLY A 443 28.52 -12.89 3.32
N SER A 444 28.26 -13.40 2.10
CA SER A 444 27.41 -14.58 1.92
C SER A 444 28.02 -15.81 2.58
N ASN A 445 27.17 -16.72 3.07
CA ASN A 445 27.60 -18.01 3.59
C ASN A 445 26.78 -19.15 2.94
N PRO A 446 27.39 -20.02 2.13
CA PRO A 446 28.82 -20.05 1.75
C PRO A 446 29.24 -18.81 0.92
N PRO A 447 30.54 -18.46 0.90
CA PRO A 447 31.04 -17.31 0.14
C PRO A 447 30.89 -17.53 -1.37
N ILE A 448 30.51 -16.48 -2.12
CA ILE A 448 30.53 -16.49 -3.59
C ILE A 448 31.96 -16.77 -4.08
N ASN A 449 32.11 -17.54 -5.16
CA ASN A 449 33.41 -17.84 -5.74
C ASN A 449 34.19 -16.52 -6.02
N PRO A 450 35.41 -16.34 -5.47
CA PRO A 450 36.18 -15.11 -5.64
C PRO A 450 36.45 -14.76 -7.12
N ASP A 451 36.56 -15.75 -8.01
CA ASP A 451 36.77 -15.50 -9.45
C ASP A 451 35.54 -14.88 -10.12
N VAL A 452 34.32 -15.19 -9.63
CA VAL A 452 33.08 -14.54 -10.08
C VAL A 452 33.10 -13.08 -9.68
N LEU A 453 33.39 -12.78 -8.40
CA LEU A 453 33.42 -11.41 -7.89
C LEU A 453 34.58 -10.59 -8.47
N THR A 454 35.74 -11.20 -8.70
CA THR A 454 36.91 -10.56 -9.35
C THR A 454 36.52 -10.04 -10.73
N LYS A 455 35.85 -10.88 -11.54
CA LYS A 455 35.38 -10.48 -12.87
C LYS A 455 34.22 -9.49 -12.80
N ALA A 456 33.23 -9.72 -11.93
CA ALA A 456 32.03 -8.88 -11.84
C ALA A 456 32.33 -7.46 -11.35
N PHE A 457 33.18 -7.32 -10.33
CA PHE A 457 33.57 -6.03 -9.75
C PHE A 457 34.80 -5.41 -10.41
N GLN A 458 35.48 -6.13 -11.31
CA GLN A 458 36.71 -5.70 -11.98
C GLN A 458 37.82 -5.31 -10.99
N LEU A 459 37.94 -6.10 -9.92
CA LEU A 459 38.90 -5.90 -8.83
C LEU A 459 39.95 -6.99 -8.83
N ASP A 460 41.11 -6.71 -8.23
CA ASP A 460 42.09 -7.75 -7.92
C ASP A 460 41.49 -8.82 -6.99
N LYS A 461 41.81 -10.09 -7.25
CA LYS A 461 41.34 -11.23 -6.45
C LYS A 461 41.70 -11.09 -4.97
N ASN A 462 42.81 -10.44 -4.65
CA ASN A 462 43.21 -10.17 -3.27
C ASN A 462 42.30 -9.13 -2.59
N VAL A 463 41.83 -8.12 -3.32
CA VAL A 463 40.85 -7.14 -2.81
C VAL A 463 39.51 -7.84 -2.56
N VAL A 464 39.06 -8.70 -3.47
CA VAL A 464 37.85 -9.51 -3.27
C VAL A 464 37.96 -10.38 -2.01
N LYS A 465 39.06 -11.11 -1.86
CA LYS A 465 39.30 -11.92 -0.65
C LYS A 465 39.35 -11.07 0.61
N TYR A 466 39.95 -9.88 0.54
CA TYR A 466 39.94 -8.92 1.65
C TYR A 466 38.51 -8.52 2.01
N LEU A 467 37.68 -8.13 1.04
CA LEU A 467 36.28 -7.77 1.25
C LEU A 467 35.47 -8.95 1.82
N GLN A 468 35.71 -10.17 1.33
CA GLN A 468 35.06 -11.38 1.85
C GLN A 468 35.50 -11.74 3.28
N SER A 469 36.72 -11.33 3.67
CA SER A 469 37.21 -11.51 5.04
C SER A 469 36.72 -10.44 6.01
N GLN A 470 36.10 -9.36 5.52
CA GLN A 470 35.55 -8.32 6.39
C GLN A 470 34.33 -8.82 7.15
N PHE A 471 34.15 -8.28 8.36
CA PHE A 471 32.92 -8.50 9.11
C PHE A 471 31.83 -7.54 8.61
N TRP A 472 30.78 -8.10 8.03
CA TRP A 472 29.64 -7.34 7.51
C TRP A 472 28.53 -7.26 8.57
N TRP A 473 28.35 -6.08 9.15
CA TRP A 473 27.42 -5.84 10.25
C TRP A 473 25.96 -5.84 9.79
N ASP A 474 25.07 -6.45 10.59
CA ASP A 474 23.62 -6.32 10.43
C ASP A 474 23.09 -5.20 11.34
N ASN A 475 22.42 -4.23 10.74
CA ASN A 475 21.67 -3.21 11.48
C ASN A 475 20.16 -3.52 11.55
N ASN A 476 19.68 -4.63 10.97
CA ASN A 476 18.27 -5.06 11.01
C ASN A 476 17.90 -5.82 12.27
#